data_AF-A0A523E508-F1
#
_entry.id   AF-A0A523E508-F1
#
_cell.length_a   1.000
_cell.length_b   1.000
_cell.length_c   1.000
_cell.angle_alpha   90.00
_cell.angle_beta   90.00
_cell.angle_gamma   90.00
#
_symmetry.space_group_name_H-M   'P 1'
#
loop_
_entity.id
_entity.type
_entity.pdbx_description
1 polymer ?
#
loop_
_entity_poly.entity_id
_entity_poly.type
_entity_poly.pdbx_seq_one_letter_code
_entity_poly.pdbx_strand_id
1 'polypeptide(L)'
;MTDSNLADTFAAVDLGSNSFHLKIARAVHDEIHEVDRLRERVRIAAGLTEEKTLSEEALERAYTALEKFGERIRDIPAKQVRAVGTNTLRQVSNPRAVLKKASKALGHHIE
;
A
#
# COMPACT_ATOMS: atom_id res chain seq x y z
N MET A 1 -6.87 21.77 22.81
CA MET A 1 -7.41 22.22 21.52
C MET A 1 -7.04 21.17 20.49
N THR A 2 -7.94 20.24 20.24
CA THR A 2 -7.71 19.05 19.41
C THR A 2 -8.48 19.22 18.12
N ASP A 3 -7.91 19.95 17.17
CA ASP A 3 -8.37 19.84 15.78
C ASP A 3 -7.58 18.71 15.13
N SER A 4 -8.14 17.51 15.22
CA SER A 4 -7.73 16.40 14.36
C SER A 4 -8.29 16.65 12.97
N ASN A 5 -7.76 17.67 12.28
CA ASN A 5 -8.08 17.89 10.89
C ASN A 5 -7.35 16.83 10.06
N LEU A 6 -8.09 15.81 9.64
CA LEU A 6 -7.58 14.82 8.68
C LEU A 6 -7.27 15.46 7.33
N ALA A 7 -7.75 16.68 7.05
CA ALA A 7 -7.48 17.39 5.81
C ALA A 7 -5.99 17.70 5.58
N ASP A 8 -5.13 17.59 6.60
CA ASP A 8 -3.69 17.77 6.44
C ASP A 8 -2.90 16.47 6.67
N THR A 9 -3.60 15.33 6.73
CA THR A 9 -2.98 14.00 6.92
C THR A 9 -2.87 13.28 5.58
N PHE A 10 -1.69 12.78 5.26
CA PHE A 10 -1.37 12.10 4.00
C PHE A 10 -0.84 10.70 4.27
N ALA A 11 -1.08 9.78 3.35
CA ALA A 11 -0.51 8.44 3.39
C ALA A 11 0.18 8.07 2.07
N ALA A 12 1.35 7.46 2.18
CA ALA A 12 2.08 6.88 1.07
C ALA A 12 2.24 5.36 1.29
N VAL A 13 1.85 4.58 0.30
CA VAL A 13 1.99 3.13 0.27
C VAL A 13 2.91 2.73 -0.88
N ASP A 14 3.99 2.02 -0.56
CA ASP A 14 4.96 1.51 -1.53
C ASP A 14 4.93 -0.02 -1.54
N LEU A 15 4.67 -0.61 -2.70
CA LEU A 15 4.58 -2.06 -2.88
C LEU A 15 5.89 -2.60 -3.45
N GLY A 16 6.91 -2.58 -2.60
CA GLY A 16 8.24 -3.10 -2.89
C GLY A 16 8.27 -4.61 -3.17
N SER A 17 9.26 -5.05 -3.96
CA SER A 17 9.50 -6.47 -4.28
C SER A 17 9.75 -7.35 -3.05
N ASN A 18 10.32 -6.78 -1.98
CA ASN A 18 10.66 -7.49 -0.75
C ASN A 18 9.74 -7.15 0.43
N SER A 19 9.38 -5.87 0.57
CA SER A 19 8.55 -5.38 1.67
C SER A 19 7.58 -4.33 1.14
N PHE A 20 6.39 -4.30 1.74
CA PHE A 20 5.45 -3.19 1.55
C PHE A 20 5.61 -2.21 2.70
N HIS A 21 5.52 -0.92 2.40
CA HIS A 21 5.68 0.15 3.37
C HIS A 21 4.45 1.06 3.34
N LEU A 22 3.99 1.45 4.53
CA LEU A 22 3.04 2.54 4.73
C LEU A 22 3.74 3.63 5.53
N LYS A 23 3.61 4.88 5.11
CA LYS A 23 3.98 6.07 5.88
C LYS A 23 2.79 7.00 5.94
N ILE A 24 2.53 7.54 7.12
CA ILE A 24 1.49 8.53 7.38
C ILE A 24 2.17 9.77 7.94
N ALA A 25 1.86 10.93 7.38
CA ALA A 25 2.40 12.19 7.84
C ALA A 25 1.31 13.26 7.89
N ARG A 26 1.52 14.28 8.72
CA ARG A 26 0.65 15.44 8.82
C ARG A 26 1.43 16.70 8.49
N ALA A 27 0.85 17.56 7.65
CA ALA A 27 1.36 18.91 7.41
C ALA A 27 0.76 19.88 8.44
N VAL A 28 1.59 20.60 9.18
CA VAL A 28 1.15 21.61 10.16
C VAL A 28 2.09 22.81 10.05
N HIS A 29 1.56 24.01 9.77
CA HIS A 29 2.37 25.24 9.65
C HIS A 29 3.64 25.08 8.79
N ASP A 30 3.49 24.52 7.58
CA ASP A 30 4.58 24.22 6.63
C ASP A 30 5.61 23.16 7.10
N GLU A 31 5.39 22.53 8.25
CA GLU A 31 6.19 21.40 8.73
C GLU A 31 5.49 20.06 8.47
N ILE A 32 6.29 19.02 8.18
CA ILE A 32 5.80 17.65 8.00
C ILE A 32 6.17 16.84 9.25
N HIS A 33 5.16 16.30 9.92
CA HIS A 33 5.33 15.42 11.07
C HIS A 33 4.95 13.98 10.71
N GLU A 34 5.81 13.01 11.00
CA GLU A 34 5.46 11.59 10.89
C GLU A 34 4.40 11.25 11.95
N VAL A 35 3.29 10.66 11.50
CA VAL A 35 2.18 10.21 12.36
C VAL A 35 2.31 8.72 12.64
N ASP A 36 2.62 7.93 11.62
CA ASP A 36 2.82 6.49 11.76
C ASP A 36 3.56 5.91 10.56
N ARG A 37 4.08 4.69 10.74
CA ARG A 37 4.65 3.89 9.67
C ARG A 37 4.44 2.40 9.95
N LEU A 38 4.14 1.65 8.89
CA LEU A 38 4.10 0.20 8.94
C LEU A 38 5.01 -0.39 7.86
N ARG A 39 5.53 -1.58 8.15
CA ARG A 39 6.35 -2.35 7.22
C ARG A 39 5.97 -3.82 7.32
N GLU A 40 5.67 -4.42 6.18
CA GLU A 40 5.32 -5.83 6.08
C GLU A 40 6.27 -6.54 5.10
N ARG A 41 6.87 -7.66 5.55
CA ARG A 41 7.78 -8.45 4.72
C ARG A 41 6.99 -9.41 3.82
N VAL A 42 6.54 -8.92 2.68
CA VAL A 42 5.72 -9.69 1.73
C VAL A 42 6.55 -10.64 0.85
N ARG A 43 7.78 -10.24 0.46
CA ARG A 43 8.63 -10.97 -0.48
C ARG A 43 7.89 -11.36 -1.77
N ILE A 44 7.16 -10.41 -2.36
CA ILE A 44 6.31 -10.69 -3.52
C ILE A 44 7.12 -11.17 -4.73
N ALA A 45 8.36 -10.72 -4.90
CA ALA A 45 9.22 -11.19 -5.98
C ALA A 45 9.61 -12.67 -5.88
N ALA A 46 9.69 -13.22 -4.66
CA ALA A 46 9.97 -14.63 -4.46
C ALA A 46 8.79 -15.53 -4.86
N GLY A 47 7.59 -14.97 -5.03
CA GLY A 47 6.42 -15.69 -5.51
C GLY A 47 6.20 -15.56 -7.02
N LEU A 48 7.02 -14.81 -7.75
CA LEU A 48 6.90 -14.68 -9.19
C LEU A 48 7.37 -15.98 -9.86
N THR A 49 6.46 -16.67 -10.55
CA THR A 49 6.73 -17.93 -11.24
C THR A 49 7.28 -17.69 -12.65
N GLU A 50 7.79 -18.74 -13.28
CA GLU A 50 8.28 -18.70 -14.67
C GLU A 50 7.17 -18.30 -15.66
N GLU A 51 5.93 -18.68 -15.38
CA GLU A 51 4.72 -18.32 -16.13
C GLU A 51 4.29 -16.86 -15.91
N LYS A 52 5.10 -16.07 -15.20
CA LYS A 52 4.80 -14.69 -14.82
C LYS A 52 3.50 -14.57 -14.03
N THR A 53 3.21 -15.54 -13.18
CA THR A 53 2.13 -15.45 -12.20
C THR A 53 2.69 -15.28 -10.79
N LEU A 54 1.86 -14.93 -9.82
CA LEU A 54 2.27 -14.89 -8.42
C LEU A 54 1.71 -16.13 -7.72
N SER A 55 2.54 -16.82 -6.94
CA SER A 55 2.10 -17.92 -6.10
C SER A 55 1.00 -17.47 -5.13
N GLU A 56 0.11 -18.39 -4.79
CA GLU A 56 -1.02 -18.11 -3.88
C GLU A 56 -0.54 -17.58 -2.54
N GLU A 57 0.52 -18.18 -1.99
CA GLU A 57 1.14 -17.75 -0.73
C GLU A 57 1.67 -16.30 -0.80
N ALA A 58 2.22 -15.89 -1.95
CA ALA A 58 2.72 -14.52 -2.11
C ALA A 58 1.57 -13.52 -2.23
N LEU A 59 0.49 -13.90 -2.91
CA LEU A 59 -0.73 -13.10 -3.01
C LEU A 59 -1.42 -12.96 -1.65
N GLU A 60 -1.53 -14.04 -0.88
CA GLU A 60 -2.10 -14.03 0.47
C GLU A 60 -1.33 -13.06 1.37
N ARG A 61 0.00 -13.19 1.45
CA ARG A 61 0.83 -12.25 2.23
C ARG A 61 0.66 -10.81 1.76
N ALA A 62 0.57 -10.58 0.45
CA ALA A 62 0.39 -9.25 -0.11
C ALA A 62 -0.95 -8.64 0.30
N TYR A 63 -2.05 -9.40 0.16
CA TYR A 63 -3.39 -8.91 0.48
C TYR A 63 -3.58 -8.71 1.99
N THR A 64 -3.11 -9.64 2.82
CA THR A 64 -3.14 -9.46 4.28
C THR A 64 -2.34 -8.23 4.73
N ALA A 65 -1.18 -7.96 4.13
CA ALA A 65 -0.43 -6.74 4.41
C ALA A 65 -1.21 -5.48 4.00
N LEU A 66 -1.91 -5.52 2.86
CA LEU A 66 -2.70 -4.40 2.37
C LEU A 66 -3.96 -4.16 3.18
N GLU A 67 -4.61 -5.21 3.69
CA GLU A 67 -5.75 -5.10 4.61
C GLU A 67 -5.34 -4.36 5.89
N LYS A 68 -4.22 -4.74 6.51
CA LYS A 68 -3.67 -4.03 7.68
C LYS A 68 -3.37 -2.56 7.37
N PHE A 69 -2.81 -2.27 6.19
CA PHE A 69 -2.54 -0.89 5.79
C PHE A 69 -3.86 -0.12 5.58
N GLY A 70 -4.84 -0.74 4.94
CA GLY A 70 -6.16 -0.20 4.68
C GLY A 70 -6.90 0.16 5.97
N GLU A 71 -6.84 -0.71 6.99
CA GLU A 71 -7.37 -0.41 8.33
C GLU A 71 -6.76 0.87 8.90
N ARG A 72 -5.45 1.08 8.71
CA ARG A 72 -4.75 2.23 9.27
C ARG A 72 -5.05 3.55 8.56
N ILE A 73 -5.35 3.51 7.27
CA ILE A 73 -5.60 4.68 6.42
C ILE A 73 -7.06 4.86 6.03
N ARG A 74 -7.98 4.09 6.63
CA ARG A 74 -9.42 4.08 6.24
C ARG A 74 -10.10 5.44 6.34
N ASP A 75 -9.68 6.27 7.29
CA ASP A 75 -10.27 7.58 7.55
C ASP A 75 -9.55 8.71 6.80
N ILE A 76 -8.44 8.41 6.11
CA ILE A 76 -7.71 9.38 5.30
C ILE A 76 -8.43 9.54 3.95
N PRO A 77 -8.80 10.77 3.54
CA PRO A 77 -9.41 11.01 2.24
C PRO A 77 -8.61 10.40 1.09
N ALA A 78 -9.27 9.73 0.14
CA ALA A 78 -8.60 9.04 -0.97
C ALA A 78 -7.64 9.94 -1.78
N LYS A 79 -7.98 11.23 -1.92
CA LYS A 79 -7.12 12.23 -2.59
C LYS A 79 -5.78 12.50 -1.88
N GLN A 80 -5.63 12.03 -0.64
CA GLN A 80 -4.43 12.17 0.21
C GLN A 80 -3.70 10.85 0.42
N VAL A 81 -4.19 9.77 -0.19
CA VAL A 81 -3.53 8.47 -0.19
C VAL A 81 -2.93 8.24 -1.57
N ARG A 82 -1.62 7.94 -1.60
CA ARG A 82 -0.95 7.51 -2.82
C ARG A 82 -0.35 6.14 -2.62
N ALA A 83 -0.74 5.17 -3.44
CA ALA A 83 -0.21 3.82 -3.42
C ALA A 83 0.40 3.47 -4.77
N VAL A 84 1.64 2.96 -4.77
CA VAL A 84 2.41 2.70 -6.00
C VAL A 84 3.01 1.29 -6.03
N GLY A 85 2.89 0.63 -7.18
CA GLY A 85 3.49 -0.67 -7.45
C GLY A 85 4.92 -0.63 -8.01
N THR A 86 5.79 -1.52 -7.53
CA THR A 86 7.12 -1.73 -8.15
C THR A 86 7.09 -2.63 -9.39
N ASN A 87 8.27 -2.89 -9.96
CA ASN A 87 8.44 -3.66 -11.20
C ASN A 87 7.93 -5.11 -11.10
N THR A 88 7.90 -5.72 -9.92
CA THR A 88 7.41 -7.09 -9.77
C THR A 88 5.94 -7.21 -10.18
N LEU A 89 5.10 -6.26 -9.78
CA LEU A 89 3.68 -6.26 -10.17
C LEU A 89 3.51 -6.03 -11.67
N ARG A 90 4.40 -5.27 -12.31
CA ARG A 90 4.42 -5.06 -13.77
C ARG A 90 4.85 -6.29 -14.57
N GLN A 91 5.59 -7.22 -13.96
CA GLN A 91 6.04 -8.45 -14.63
C GLN A 91 4.96 -9.52 -14.69
N VAL A 92 3.92 -9.42 -13.86
CA VAL A 92 2.81 -10.39 -13.81
C VAL A 92 2.05 -10.36 -15.15
N SER A 93 1.67 -11.53 -15.67
CA SER A 93 0.96 -11.69 -16.93
C SER A 93 -0.43 -11.05 -16.93
N ASN A 94 -1.10 -11.02 -15.77
CA ASN A 94 -2.36 -10.31 -15.55
C ASN A 94 -2.26 -9.33 -14.36
N PRO A 95 -1.57 -8.20 -14.54
CA PRO A 95 -1.33 -7.26 -13.45
C PRO A 95 -2.62 -6.55 -13.03
N ARG A 96 -3.56 -6.35 -13.97
CA ARG A 96 -4.87 -5.72 -13.69
C ARG A 96 -5.69 -6.51 -12.68
N ALA A 97 -5.71 -7.83 -12.78
CA ALA A 97 -6.44 -8.67 -11.83
C ALA A 97 -5.83 -8.60 -10.43
N VAL A 98 -4.49 -8.62 -10.33
CA VAL A 98 -3.77 -8.48 -9.05
C VAL A 98 -4.00 -7.10 -8.44
N LEU A 99 -3.82 -6.02 -9.22
CA LEU A 99 -4.01 -4.65 -8.76
C LEU A 99 -5.45 -4.35 -8.35
N LYS A 100 -6.45 -4.94 -9.01
CA LYS A 100 -7.86 -4.81 -8.61
C LYS A 100 -8.11 -5.40 -7.22
N LYS A 101 -7.59 -6.61 -6.95
CA LYS A 101 -7.72 -7.25 -5.64
C LYS A 101 -6.90 -6.51 -4.58
N ALA A 102 -5.68 -6.10 -4.92
CA ALA A 102 -4.82 -5.32 -4.04
C ALA A 102 -5.46 -3.97 -3.65
N SER A 103 -6.06 -3.26 -4.62
CA SER A 103 -6.75 -1.99 -4.35
C SER A 103 -7.97 -2.20 -3.46
N LYS A 104 -8.71 -3.30 -3.66
CA LYS A 104 -9.82 -3.68 -2.79
C LYS A 104 -9.34 -3.97 -1.35
N ALA A 105 -8.24 -4.68 -1.18
CA ALA A 105 -7.65 -4.98 0.12
C ALA A 105 -7.18 -3.70 0.84
N LEU A 106 -6.54 -2.79 0.12
CA LEU A 106 -6.08 -1.50 0.66
C LEU A 106 -7.23 -0.52 0.95
N GLY A 107 -8.36 -0.64 0.23
CA GLY A 107 -9.44 0.35 0.25
C GLY A 107 -9.14 1.62 -0.56
N HIS A 108 -8.01 1.67 -1.27
CA HIS A 108 -7.56 2.80 -2.08
C HIS A 108 -6.99 2.33 -3.42
N HIS A 109 -7.01 3.21 -4.43
CA HIS A 109 -6.44 2.91 -5.75
C HIS A 109 -4.92 2.73 -5.67
N ILE A 110 -4.41 1.70 -6.37
CA ILE A 110 -2.97 1.45 -6.54
C ILE A 110 -2.58 1.72 -7.99
N GLU A 111 -1.59 2.60 -8.17
CA GLU A 111 -0.95 2.93 -9.46
C GLU A 111 -0.01 1.81 -9.95
#